data_AF-A0A849Q454-F1
#
_entry.id   AF-A0A849Q454-F1
#
_cell.length_a   1.000
_cell.length_b   1.000
_cell.length_c   1.000
_cell.angle_alpha   90.00
_cell.angle_beta   90.00
_cell.angle_gamma   90.00
#
_symmetry.space_group_name_H-M   'P 1'
#
loop_
_entity.id
_entity.type
_entity.pdbx_description
1 polymer ?
#
loop_
_entity_poly.entity_id
_entity_poly.type
_entity_poly.pdbx_seq_one_letter_code
_entity_poly.pdbx_strand_id
1 'polypeptide(L)' 'MRNYIPYCRQLLDEDDIRSVCDVLRKDWITNGPKITEFQDIFSKYIGCRHSLAVSSGTAAL' A
#
# COMPACT_ATOMS: atom_id res chain seq x y z
N MET A 1 10.34 -9.77 28.18
CA MET A 1 9.27 -10.25 27.27
C MET A 1 9.82 -11.24 26.24
N ARG A 2 10.32 -12.41 26.67
CA ARG A 2 11.11 -13.29 25.79
C ARG A 2 10.43 -14.61 25.40
N ASN A 3 9.10 -14.66 25.36
CA ASN A 3 8.31 -15.78 24.79
C ASN A 3 6.85 -15.34 24.54
N TYR A 4 6.62 -14.39 23.63
CA TYR A 4 5.28 -14.06 23.14
C TYR A 4 5.21 -14.39 21.65
N ILE A 5 4.31 -15.30 21.27
CA ILE A 5 4.08 -15.68 19.87
C ILE A 5 2.75 -15.03 19.44
N PRO A 6 2.79 -13.93 18.68
CA PRO A 6 1.57 -13.27 18.22
C PRO A 6 0.85 -14.10 17.16
N TYR A 7 -0.47 -13.96 17.07
CA TYR A 7 -1.29 -14.57 16.02
C TYR A 7 -0.84 -14.15 14.61
N CYS A 8 -0.53 -12.86 14.44
CA CYS A 8 0.00 -12.30 13.21
C CYS A 8 1.02 -11.23 13.54
N ARG A 9 2.08 -11.16 12.73
CA ARG A 9 3.08 -10.09 12.74
C ARG A 9 3.28 -9.66 11.29
N GLN A 10 3.15 -8.37 11.02
CA GLN A 10 3.44 -7.81 9.70
C GLN A 10 4.93 -7.96 9.40
N LEU A 11 5.24 -8.39 8.18
CA LEU A 11 6.59 -8.32 7.64
C LEU A 11 6.76 -6.92 7.05
N LEU A 12 7.66 -6.14 7.61
CA LEU A 12 8.05 -4.83 7.11
C LEU A 12 9.56 -4.84 6.92
N ASP A 13 10.03 -4.33 5.78
CA ASP A 13 11.45 -4.18 5.47
C ASP A 13 11.82 -2.71 5.20
N GLU A 14 13.08 -2.49 4.81
CA GLU A 14 13.60 -1.15 4.52
C GLU A 14 12.99 -0.52 3.25
N ASP A 15 12.54 -1.33 2.29
CA ASP A 15 11.92 -0.82 1.08
C ASP A 15 10.53 -0.24 1.40
N ASP A 16 9.79 -0.85 2.33
CA ASP A 16 8.54 -0.31 2.86
C ASP A 16 8.75 1.07 3.51
N ILE A 17 9.76 1.18 4.39
CA ILE A 17 10.09 2.44 5.09
C ILE A 17 10.46 3.52 4.09
N ARG A 18 11.33 3.19 3.12
CA ARG A 18 11.76 4.12 2.08
C ARG A 18 10.57 4.63 1.27
N SER A 19 9.67 3.73 0.85
CA SER A 19 8.47 4.07 0.09
C SER A 19 7.60 5.10 0.82
N VAL A 20 7.40 4.92 2.13
CA VAL A 20 6.65 5.89 2.97
C VAL A 20 7.39 7.22 3.10
N CYS A 21 8.70 7.19 3.41
CA CYS A 21 9.50 8.41 3.52
C CYS A 21 9.53 9.23 2.22
N ASP A 22 9.56 8.56 1.07
CA ASP A 22 9.53 9.22 -0.24
C ASP A 22 8.20 9.92 -0.51
N VAL A 23 7.07 9.37 -0.02
CA VAL A 23 5.77 10.04 -0.10
C VAL A 23 5.69 11.22 0.86
N LEU A 24 6.16 11.07 2.10
CA LEU A 24 6.15 12.14 3.10
C LEU A 24 6.97 13.38 2.72
N ARG A 25 7.94 13.23 1.81
CA ARG A 25 8.76 14.33 1.28
C ARG A 25 8.16 15.02 0.05
N LYS A 26 7.05 14.51 -0.49
CA LYS A 26 6.37 15.06 -1.67
C LYS A 26 5.20 15.97 -1.27
N ASP A 27 4.68 16.71 -2.24
CA ASP A 27 3.58 17.66 -2.03
C ASP A 27 2.23 16.99 -1.72
N TRP A 28 2.07 15.70 -2.04
CA TRP A 28 0.84 14.93 -1.81
C TRP A 28 1.06 13.76 -0.87
N ILE A 29 0.42 13.83 0.29
CA ILE A 29 0.42 12.78 1.32
C ILE A 29 -0.94 12.06 1.46
N THR A 30 -1.97 12.49 0.72
CA THR A 30 -3.31 11.86 0.69
C THR A 30 -3.59 11.26 -0.69
N ASN A 31 -4.60 11.76 -1.39
CA ASN A 31 -4.91 11.35 -2.76
C ASN A 31 -3.95 12.03 -3.73
N GLY A 32 -3.01 11.28 -4.26
CA GLY A 32 -1.95 11.79 -5.13
C GLY A 32 -1.49 10.77 -6.17
N PRO A 33 -0.43 11.09 -6.92
CA PRO A 33 0.04 10.28 -8.05
C PRO A 33 0.44 8.85 -7.66
N LYS A 34 0.80 8.60 -6.40
CA LYS A 34 1.14 7.27 -5.90
C LYS A 34 -0.04 6.29 -5.96
N ILE A 35 -1.28 6.78 -5.88
CA ILE A 35 -2.48 5.97 -6.04
C ILE A 35 -2.60 5.49 -7.49
N THR A 36 -2.40 6.39 -8.46
CA THR A 36 -2.43 6.04 -9.89
C THR A 36 -1.36 5.01 -10.21
N GLU A 37 -0.13 5.21 -9.73
CA GLU A 37 0.97 4.26 -9.89
C GLU A 37 0.61 2.87 -9.34
N PHE A 38 0.04 2.82 -8.13
CA PHE A 38 -0.40 1.56 -7.51
C PHE A 38 -1.48 0.85 -8.34
N GLN A 39 -2.51 1.59 -8.79
CA GLN A 39 -3.59 1.01 -9.60
C GLN A 39 -3.08 0.50 -10.96
N ASP A 40 -2.13 1.18 -11.60
CA ASP A 40 -1.57 0.74 -12.87
C ASP A 40 -0.77 -0.57 -12.71
N ILE A 41 0.05 -0.65 -11.65
CA ILE A 41 0.80 -1.87 -11.31
C ILE A 41 -0.17 -3.00 -10.96
N PHE A 42 -1.18 -2.73 -10.15
CA PHE A 42 -2.15 -3.72 -9.70
C PHE A 42 -2.99 -4.26 -10.87
N SER A 43 -3.45 -3.38 -11.76
CA SER A 43 -4.21 -3.78 -12.95
C SER A 43 -3.39 -4.70 -13.85
N LYS A 44 -2.10 -4.37 -14.07
CA LYS A 44 -1.18 -5.22 -14.83
C LYS A 44 -0.92 -6.56 -14.15
N TYR A 45 -0.76 -6.57 -12.83
CA TYR A 45 -0.54 -7.78 -12.05
C TYR A 45 -1.71 -8.76 -12.13
N ILE A 46 -2.94 -8.25 -12.02
CA ILE A 46 -4.17 -9.06 -12.11
C ILE A 46 -4.57 -9.38 -13.55
N GLY A 47 -4.16 -8.55 -14.52
CA GLY A 47 -4.58 -8.67 -15.91
C GLY A 47 -5.97 -8.09 -16.18
N CYS A 48 -6.42 -7.12 -15.37
CA CYS A 48 -7.69 -6.43 -15.57
C CYS A 48 -7.50 -5.08 -16.29
N ARG A 49 -8.57 -4.57 -16.89
CA ARG A 49 -8.53 -3.28 -17.61
C ARG A 49 -8.46 -2.07 -16.67
N HIS A 50 -9.09 -2.17 -15.50
CA HIS A 50 -9.23 -1.08 -14.54
C HIS A 50 -9.15 -1.64 -13.11
N SER A 51 -8.54 -0.88 -12.21
CA SER A 51 -8.59 -1.10 -10.77
C SER A 51 -8.74 0.24 -10.03
N LEU A 52 -9.34 0.18 -8.84
CA LEU A 52 -9.56 1.33 -7.98
C LEU A 52 -9.04 1.04 -6.58
N ALA A 53 -8.17 1.92 -6.08
CA ALA A 53 -7.73 1.89 -4.70
C ALA A 53 -8.76 2.58 -3.80
N VAL A 54 -9.15 1.89 -2.74
CA VAL A 54 -10.09 2.40 -1.72
C VAL A 54 -9.51 2.18 -0.33
N SER A 55 -10.11 2.80 0.69
CA SER A 55 -9.60 2.77 2.06
C SER A 55 -9.70 1.41 2.74
N SER A 56 -10.59 0.51 2.28
CA SER A 56 -10.78 -0.83 2.85
C SER A 56 -11.55 -1.75 1.92
N GLY A 57 -11.53 -3.06 2.18
CA GLY A 57 -12.34 -4.04 1.45
C GLY A 57 -13.85 -3.79 1.57
N THR A 58 -14.33 -3.27 2.70
CA THR A 58 -15.74 -2.88 2.87
C THR A 58 -16.13 -1.70 1.99
N ALA A 59 -15.22 -0.75 1.74
CA ALA A 59 -15.48 0.36 0.84
C ALA A 59 -15.48 -0.04 -0.65
N ALA A 60 -14.94 -1.22 -0.97
CA ALA A 60 -14.87 -1.74 -2.34
C ALA A 60 -16.14 -2.47 -2.78
N LEU A 61 -16.94 -2.98 -1.83
CA LEU A 61 -18.14 -3.79 -2.06
C LEU A 61 -19.40 -2.92 -2.07
#